data_AF-A0A8C4MVY9-F1
#
_entry.id   AF-A0A8C4MVY9-F1
#
_cell.length_a   1.000
_cell.length_b   1.000
_cell.length_c   1.000
_cell.angle_alpha   90.00
_cell.angle_beta   90.00
_cell.angle_gamma   90.00
#
_symmetry.space_group_name_H-M   'P 1'
#
loop_
_entity.id
_entity.type
_entity.pdbx_description
1 polymer ?
#
loop_
_entity_poly.entity_id
_entity_poly.type
_entity_poly.pdbx_seq_one_letter_code
_entity_poly.pdbx_strand_id
1 'polypeptide(L)'
;MLPLLQPCIQLGLSGSQCAGSTCRTKPWAPPYIHTPPPHPTLPAGTYWVDPNLGCSSDTIEVSCNFTHGGQTCLKPITASKVEFAVSRVQMNFLHLLSSEVTQHITIHCLNMTVWQESTGQTPAKQAVRFRAWNGQIFEAGGQFRPEVSVDGCKVQDGRWHQTLFTFRTQDPQQLPIVGVDNLPPASSGKQYRLEVGPACFL
;
A
#
# COMPACT_ATOMS: atom_id res chain seq x y z
N MET A 1 17.45 17.53 -13.14
CA MET A 1 17.00 16.45 -12.25
C MET A 1 16.02 15.63 -13.07
N LEU A 2 16.41 14.46 -13.60
CA LEU A 2 15.46 13.61 -14.31
C LEU A 2 14.42 13.14 -13.28
N PRO A 3 13.11 13.30 -13.53
CA PRO A 3 12.11 12.68 -12.65
C PRO A 3 12.35 11.17 -12.69
N LEU A 4 12.53 10.56 -11.52
CA LEU A 4 12.52 9.11 -11.40
C LEU A 4 11.17 8.65 -11.95
N LEU A 5 11.19 7.95 -13.08
CA LEU A 5 9.96 7.47 -13.71
C LEU A 5 9.43 6.32 -12.87
N GLN A 6 8.28 6.52 -12.24
CA GLN A 6 7.58 5.45 -11.51
C GLN A 6 7.42 4.20 -12.37
N PRO A 7 7.40 2.99 -11.78
CA PRO A 7 7.29 1.74 -12.52
C PRO A 7 6.05 1.67 -13.44
N CYS A 8 4.88 2.11 -12.96
CA CYS A 8 3.68 2.19 -13.81
C CYS A 8 3.85 3.21 -14.94
N ILE A 9 4.50 4.36 -14.72
CA ILE A 9 4.76 5.33 -15.81
C ILE A 9 5.66 4.69 -16.87
N GLN A 10 6.68 3.91 -16.48
CA GLN A 10 7.53 3.20 -17.43
C GLN A 10 6.74 2.20 -18.29
N LEU A 11 5.74 1.50 -17.74
CA LEU A 11 4.81 0.67 -18.53
C LEU A 11 4.00 1.50 -19.54
N GLY A 12 3.49 2.66 -19.11
CA GLY A 12 2.74 3.58 -19.98
C GLY A 12 3.54 4.07 -21.18
N LEU A 13 4.85 4.25 -21.00
CA LEU A 13 5.77 4.67 -22.07
C LEU A 13 6.24 3.50 -22.95
N SER A 14 6.38 2.30 -22.41
CA SER A 14 6.91 1.15 -23.15
C SER A 14 5.85 0.43 -23.99
N GLY A 15 4.55 0.59 -23.70
CA GLY A 15 3.46 -0.09 -24.42
C GLY A 15 3.52 -1.63 -24.33
N SER A 16 4.43 -2.18 -23.52
CA SER A 16 4.66 -3.62 -23.35
C SER A 16 3.96 -4.11 -22.09
N GLN A 17 2.97 -4.99 -22.26
CA GLN A 17 2.44 -5.78 -21.15
C GLN A 17 3.33 -7.03 -21.01
N CYS A 18 4.04 -7.17 -19.89
CA CYS A 18 4.73 -8.42 -19.57
C CYS A 18 3.72 -9.38 -18.95
N ALA A 19 3.58 -10.57 -19.53
CA ALA A 19 2.75 -11.65 -19.00
C ALA A 19 3.65 -12.88 -18.82
N GLY A 20 4.05 -13.16 -17.58
CA GLY A 20 4.97 -14.25 -17.24
C GLY A 20 6.43 -13.98 -17.65
N SER A 21 7.19 -15.04 -17.93
CA SER A 21 8.62 -15.01 -18.31
C SER A 21 8.91 -14.44 -19.71
N THR A 22 7.92 -13.84 -20.38
CA THR A 22 8.08 -13.25 -21.71
C THR A 22 7.45 -11.86 -21.74
N CYS A 23 8.28 -10.82 -21.77
CA CYS A 23 7.82 -9.50 -22.20
C CYS A 23 7.57 -9.54 -23.71
N ARG A 24 6.32 -9.74 -24.12
CA ARG A 24 5.93 -9.50 -25.51
C ARG A 24 5.65 -8.00 -25.64
N THR A 25 6.36 -7.32 -26.52
CA THR A 25 5.81 -6.12 -27.16
C THR A 25 4.49 -6.54 -27.81
N LYS A 26 3.40 -5.79 -27.62
CA LYS A 26 2.15 -6.10 -28.32
C LYS A 26 2.41 -6.10 -29.84
N PRO A 27 2.13 -7.17 -30.59
CA PRO A 27 2.03 -7.10 -32.03
C PRO A 27 0.56 -6.84 -32.38
N TRP A 28 0.05 -5.62 -32.16
CA TRP A 28 -1.24 -5.21 -32.75
C TRP A 28 -1.18 -3.73 -33.13
N ALA A 29 -0.43 -3.46 -34.20
CA ALA A 29 -0.83 -2.48 -35.19
C ALA A 29 -0.84 -3.22 -36.55
N PRO A 30 -1.96 -3.23 -37.30
CA PRO A 30 -1.94 -3.66 -38.70
C PRO A 30 -0.93 -2.81 -39.49
N PRO A 31 -0.32 -3.33 -40.57
CA PRO A 31 0.88 -2.77 -41.19
C PRO A 31 0.69 -1.45 -41.99
N TYR A 32 -0.34 -0.65 -41.72
CA TYR A 32 -0.69 0.51 -42.54
C TYR A 32 -1.06 1.78 -41.76
N ILE A 33 -0.41 2.08 -40.63
CA ILE A 33 -0.51 3.42 -40.02
C ILE A 33 0.90 3.96 -39.73
N HIS A 34 1.37 4.85 -40.60
CA HIS A 34 2.68 5.52 -40.55
C HIS A 34 2.71 6.73 -39.60
N THR A 35 1.95 6.70 -38.50
CA THR A 35 1.96 7.74 -37.47
C THR A 35 1.75 7.12 -36.09
N PRO A 36 2.69 7.24 -35.14
CA PRO A 36 2.45 6.83 -33.76
C PRO A 36 1.30 7.69 -33.20
N PRO A 37 0.31 7.10 -32.52
CA PRO A 37 -0.74 7.88 -31.88
C PRO A 37 -0.13 8.75 -30.77
N PRO A 38 -0.64 9.98 -30.56
CA PRO A 38 -0.25 10.79 -29.41
C PRO A 38 -0.69 10.05 -28.15
N HIS A 39 0.28 9.46 -27.43
CA HIS A 39 0.15 8.80 -26.13
C HIS A 39 -1.09 7.91 -25.94
N PRO A 40 -1.01 6.57 -26.16
CA PRO A 40 -2.04 5.67 -25.68
C PRO A 40 -1.97 5.63 -24.14
N THR A 41 -2.80 6.44 -23.47
CA THR A 41 -2.97 6.39 -22.02
C THR A 41 -3.50 5.02 -21.64
N LEU A 42 -2.66 4.17 -21.04
CA LEU A 42 -3.10 2.89 -20.51
C LEU A 42 -4.23 3.10 -19.49
N PRO A 43 -5.28 2.25 -19.46
CA PRO A 43 -6.32 2.36 -18.45
C PRO A 43 -5.79 1.99 -17.06
N ALA A 44 -6.37 2.56 -16.00
CA ALA A 44 -6.07 2.08 -14.64
C ALA A 44 -6.45 0.61 -14.48
N GLY A 45 -5.66 -0.17 -13.73
CA GLY A 45 -5.87 -1.61 -13.62
C GLY A 45 -4.70 -2.36 -13.00
N THR A 46 -4.77 -3.70 -13.01
CA THR A 46 -3.71 -4.58 -12.53
C THR A 46 -2.68 -4.86 -13.63
N TYR A 47 -1.40 -4.73 -13.30
CA TYR A 47 -0.26 -4.90 -14.20
C TYR A 47 0.89 -5.63 -13.52
N TRP A 48 1.76 -6.24 -14.32
CA TRP A 48 3.07 -6.73 -13.86
C TRP A 48 4.13 -5.68 -14.15
N VAL A 49 4.85 -5.23 -13.12
CA VAL A 49 5.95 -4.27 -13.22
C VAL A 49 7.27 -4.93 -12.80
N ASP A 50 8.37 -4.44 -13.35
CA ASP A 50 9.72 -4.84 -12.97
C ASP A 50 10.54 -3.61 -12.50
N PRO A 51 10.41 -3.18 -11.24
CA PRO A 51 11.13 -2.03 -10.71
C PRO A 51 12.66 -2.13 -10.82
N ASN A 52 13.23 -3.34 -10.71
CA ASN A 52 14.68 -3.53 -10.76
C ASN A 52 15.24 -3.65 -12.18
N LEU A 53 14.38 -3.75 -13.20
CA LEU A 53 14.72 -3.88 -14.64
C LEU A 53 15.64 -5.08 -14.95
N GLY A 54 15.63 -6.09 -14.09
CA GLY A 54 16.48 -7.26 -14.15
C GLY A 54 15.85 -8.41 -14.93
N CYS A 55 15.90 -9.62 -14.37
CA CYS A 55 15.26 -10.78 -14.98
C CYS A 55 13.75 -10.73 -14.70
N SER A 56 12.92 -10.65 -15.73
CA SER A 56 11.46 -10.49 -15.59
C SER A 56 10.73 -11.60 -14.83
N SER A 57 11.43 -12.67 -14.44
CA SER A 57 10.90 -13.75 -13.61
C SER A 57 10.51 -13.33 -12.20
N ASP A 58 11.03 -12.21 -11.69
CA ASP A 58 10.72 -11.67 -10.36
C ASP A 58 9.85 -10.41 -10.40
N THR A 59 9.14 -10.20 -11.52
CA THR A 59 8.13 -9.16 -11.67
C THR A 59 7.07 -9.22 -10.57
N ILE A 60 6.51 -8.06 -10.23
CA ILE A 60 5.50 -7.93 -9.19
C ILE A 60 4.17 -7.48 -9.79
N GLU A 61 3.08 -8.04 -9.27
CA GLU A 61 1.72 -7.60 -9.62
C GLU A 61 1.35 -6.35 -8.81
N VAL A 62 0.94 -5.29 -9.50
CA VAL A 62 0.56 -3.99 -8.91
C VAL A 62 -0.74 -3.48 -9.55
N SER A 63 -1.43 -2.59 -8.85
CA SER A 63 -2.48 -1.77 -9.46
C SER A 63 -1.90 -0.42 -9.87
N CYS A 64 -1.98 -0.08 -11.15
CA CYS A 64 -1.55 1.21 -11.68
C CYS A 64 -2.74 2.17 -11.80
N ASN A 65 -2.56 3.39 -11.31
CA ASN A 65 -3.52 4.48 -11.52
C ASN A 65 -2.86 5.64 -12.30
N PHE A 66 -3.07 5.61 -13.62
CA PHE A 66 -2.48 6.58 -14.55
C PHE A 66 -3.09 7.98 -14.47
N THR A 67 -4.30 8.14 -13.92
CA THR A 67 -4.91 9.47 -13.76
C THR A 67 -4.38 10.20 -12.53
N HIS A 68 -3.73 9.50 -11.60
CA HIS A 68 -3.09 10.05 -10.40
C HIS A 68 -1.57 10.01 -10.54
N GLY A 69 -1.04 10.55 -11.64
CA GLY A 69 0.41 10.68 -11.84
C GLY A 69 1.15 9.35 -12.08
N GLY A 70 0.43 8.23 -12.29
CA GLY A 70 1.05 6.92 -12.50
C GLY A 70 1.29 6.13 -11.21
N GLN A 71 0.54 6.43 -10.14
CA GLN A 71 0.63 5.75 -8.86
C GLN A 71 0.67 4.21 -8.99
N THR A 72 1.61 3.61 -8.27
CA THR A 72 1.86 2.15 -8.23
C THR A 72 1.41 1.59 -6.88
N CYS A 73 0.37 0.75 -6.85
CA CYS A 73 -0.20 0.21 -5.62
C CYS A 73 0.08 -1.29 -5.45
N LEU A 74 0.77 -1.64 -4.38
CA LEU A 74 0.95 -3.01 -3.91
C LEU A 74 -0.26 -3.43 -3.08
N LYS A 75 -0.95 -4.50 -3.48
CA LYS A 75 -2.06 -5.08 -2.72
C LYS A 75 -1.53 -6.13 -1.73
N PRO A 76 -2.12 -6.25 -0.53
CA PRO A 76 -1.78 -7.35 0.36
C PRO A 76 -2.26 -8.67 -0.25
N ILE A 77 -1.61 -9.79 0.13
CA ILE A 77 -2.00 -11.14 -0.28
C ILE A 77 -3.44 -11.44 0.15
N THR A 78 -3.81 -10.99 1.35
CA THR A 78 -5.19 -11.02 1.83
C THR A 78 -5.53 -9.70 2.50
N ALA A 79 -6.78 -9.23 2.37
CA ALA A 79 -7.23 -8.03 3.08
C ALA A 79 -7.20 -8.19 4.61
N SER A 80 -7.05 -9.40 5.15
CA SER A 80 -7.04 -9.64 6.60
C SER A 80 -5.65 -9.62 7.25
N LYS A 81 -4.56 -9.47 6.48
CA LYS A 81 -3.18 -9.55 6.99
C LYS A 81 -2.28 -8.53 6.32
N VAL A 82 -1.30 -8.04 7.09
CA VAL A 82 -0.24 -7.13 6.62
C VAL A 82 0.88 -7.92 5.93
N GLU A 83 0.53 -8.61 4.86
CA GLU A 83 1.42 -9.51 4.12
C GLU A 83 1.35 -9.18 2.63
N PHE A 84 2.50 -8.94 1.99
CA PHE A 84 2.61 -8.49 0.60
C PHE A 84 3.53 -9.43 -0.18
N ALA A 85 3.11 -9.83 -1.38
CA ALA A 85 3.90 -10.70 -2.27
C ALA A 85 4.95 -9.91 -3.06
N VAL A 86 5.94 -9.36 -2.35
CA VAL A 86 7.03 -8.56 -2.92
C VAL A 86 8.36 -8.93 -2.27
N SER A 87 9.41 -9.11 -3.09
CA SER A 87 10.75 -9.38 -2.58
C SER A 87 11.40 -8.09 -2.05
N ARG A 88 12.40 -8.22 -1.15
CA ARG A 88 13.14 -7.05 -0.65
C ARG A 88 13.81 -6.25 -1.76
N VAL A 89 14.31 -6.92 -2.81
CA VAL A 89 14.95 -6.25 -3.95
C VAL A 89 13.92 -5.40 -4.70
N GLN A 90 12.78 -5.97 -5.09
CA GLN A 90 11.76 -5.22 -5.81
C GLN A 90 11.17 -4.09 -4.97
N MET A 91 10.99 -4.32 -3.66
CA MET A 91 10.54 -3.29 -2.73
C MET A 91 11.53 -2.12 -2.64
N ASN A 92 12.83 -2.40 -2.54
CA ASN A 92 13.86 -1.36 -2.48
C ASN A 92 13.85 -0.49 -3.76
N PHE A 93 13.70 -1.08 -4.94
CA PHE A 93 13.60 -0.30 -6.17
C PHE A 93 12.32 0.52 -6.23
N LEU A 94 11.18 -0.03 -5.78
CA LEU A 94 9.93 0.73 -5.68
C LEU A 94 10.09 1.91 -4.72
N HIS A 95 10.78 1.76 -3.60
CA HIS A 95 11.13 2.86 -2.69
C HIS A 95 12.02 3.92 -3.35
N LEU A 96 13.05 3.50 -4.06
CA LEU A 96 13.98 4.40 -4.77
C LEU A 96 13.32 5.19 -5.89
N LEU A 97 12.30 4.60 -6.54
CA LEU A 97 11.59 5.19 -7.68
C LEU A 97 10.35 5.98 -7.27
N SER A 98 10.14 6.19 -5.97
CA SER A 98 8.97 6.89 -5.43
C SER A 98 9.39 8.04 -4.52
N SER A 99 8.51 9.01 -4.38
CA SER A 99 8.67 10.24 -3.61
C SER A 99 7.71 10.31 -2.42
N GLU A 100 6.54 9.69 -2.54
CA GLU A 100 5.59 9.55 -1.43
C GLU A 100 4.92 8.17 -1.44
N VAL A 101 4.37 7.79 -0.29
CA VAL A 101 3.60 6.57 -0.15
C VAL A 101 2.42 6.78 0.79
N THR A 102 1.30 6.17 0.45
CA THR A 102 0.09 6.15 1.26
C THR A 102 -0.43 4.72 1.46
N GLN A 103 -0.90 4.41 2.66
CA GLN A 103 -1.61 3.16 2.95
C GLN A 103 -2.72 3.44 3.95
N HIS A 104 -3.81 2.66 3.87
CA HIS A 104 -4.89 2.68 4.84
C HIS A 104 -5.07 1.31 5.48
N ILE A 105 -5.40 1.28 6.77
CA ILE A 105 -5.78 0.07 7.49
C ILE A 105 -7.04 0.38 8.30
N THR A 106 -8.06 -0.45 8.17
CA THR A 106 -9.28 -0.36 8.96
C THR A 106 -9.31 -1.51 9.96
N ILE A 107 -9.58 -1.20 11.22
CA ILE A 107 -9.87 -2.21 12.24
C ILE A 107 -11.35 -2.12 12.58
N HIS A 108 -12.10 -3.15 12.20
CA HIS A 108 -13.47 -3.36 12.62
C HIS A 108 -13.47 -3.99 14.01
N CYS A 109 -14.33 -3.52 14.90
CA CYS A 109 -14.32 -3.87 16.32
C CYS A 109 -15.74 -4.04 16.84
N LEU A 110 -15.90 -4.96 17.81
CA LEU A 110 -17.13 -5.21 18.54
C LEU A 110 -16.82 -5.13 20.04
N ASN A 111 -17.42 -4.17 20.74
CA ASN A 111 -17.27 -3.96 22.19
C ASN A 111 -15.82 -3.88 22.69
N MET A 112 -14.93 -3.28 21.88
CA MET A 112 -13.52 -3.14 22.24
C MET A 112 -12.89 -1.89 21.65
N THR A 113 -12.10 -1.22 22.47
CA THR A 113 -11.28 -0.07 22.07
C THR A 113 -9.97 -0.55 21.46
N VAL A 114 -9.63 -0.05 20.27
CA VAL A 114 -8.38 -0.39 19.56
C VAL A 114 -7.40 0.78 19.51
N TRP A 115 -7.92 2.01 19.56
CA TRP A 115 -7.13 3.24 19.58
C TRP A 115 -7.47 4.09 20.79
N GLN A 116 -6.45 4.72 21.37
CA GLN A 116 -6.61 5.68 22.45
C GLN A 116 -5.46 6.68 22.41
N GLU A 117 -5.75 7.93 22.09
CA GLU A 117 -4.77 9.02 22.25
C GLU A 117 -4.48 9.20 23.75
N SER A 118 -3.20 9.31 24.11
CA SER A 118 -2.84 9.60 25.50
C SER A 118 -3.09 11.08 25.81
N THR A 119 -3.75 11.37 26.92
CA THR A 119 -3.90 12.74 27.47
C THR A 119 -2.63 13.21 28.20
N GLY A 120 -1.45 12.69 27.85
CA GLY A 120 -0.16 12.98 28.47
C GLY A 120 1.05 12.46 27.68
N GLN A 121 2.25 12.49 28.28
CA GLN A 121 3.53 12.09 27.67
C GLN A 121 3.82 10.58 27.65
N THR A 122 2.87 9.73 28.05
CA THR A 122 3.06 8.27 28.03
C THR A 122 2.31 7.67 26.84
N PRO A 123 2.96 6.86 25.97
CA PRO A 123 2.24 6.13 24.93
C PRO A 123 1.11 5.31 25.54
N ALA A 124 -0.05 5.27 24.89
CA ALA A 124 -1.15 4.43 25.34
C ALA A 124 -0.69 2.97 25.20
N LYS A 125 -0.24 2.37 26.31
CA LYS A 125 0.40 1.05 26.33
C LYS A 125 -0.45 -0.06 25.70
N GLN A 126 -1.77 0.15 25.63
CA GLN A 126 -2.76 -0.80 25.12
C GLN A 126 -3.30 -0.44 23.73
N ALA A 127 -2.94 0.72 23.16
CA ALA A 127 -3.34 1.06 21.81
C ALA A 127 -2.60 0.19 20.79
N VAL A 128 -3.26 -0.10 19.67
CA VAL A 128 -2.65 -0.81 18.55
C VAL A 128 -1.42 -0.08 18.04
N ARG A 129 -0.41 -0.86 17.62
CA ARG A 129 0.85 -0.36 17.06
C ARG A 129 1.06 -0.95 15.68
N PHE A 130 1.61 -0.16 14.77
CA PHE A 130 1.86 -0.59 13.40
C PHE A 130 3.35 -0.52 13.09
N ARG A 131 3.91 -1.63 12.63
CA ARG A 131 5.31 -1.71 12.25
C ARG A 131 5.50 -1.42 10.77
N ALA A 132 6.27 -0.38 10.50
CA ALA A 132 6.73 0.05 9.19
C ALA A 132 7.71 -0.96 8.58
N TRP A 133 7.90 -0.89 7.25
CA TRP A 133 8.87 -1.72 6.52
C TRP A 133 10.32 -1.52 7.03
N ASN A 134 10.69 -0.28 7.32
CA ASN A 134 12.00 0.08 7.90
C ASN A 134 12.14 -0.25 9.41
N GLY A 135 11.13 -0.87 10.03
CA GLY A 135 11.13 -1.25 11.44
C GLY A 135 10.66 -0.16 12.41
N GLN A 136 10.38 1.06 11.95
CA GLN A 136 9.77 2.10 12.78
C GLN A 136 8.36 1.70 13.24
N ILE A 137 7.91 2.26 14.35
CA ILE A 137 6.60 1.95 14.93
C ILE A 137 5.74 3.20 14.94
N PHE A 138 4.56 3.09 14.32
CA PHE A 138 3.49 4.06 14.43
C PHE A 138 2.64 3.73 15.66
N GLU A 139 2.52 4.66 16.62
CA GLU A 139 1.78 4.44 17.87
C GLU A 139 1.13 5.71 18.43
N ALA A 140 0.09 5.55 19.23
CA ALA A 140 -0.62 6.66 19.87
C ALA A 140 0.30 7.42 20.84
N GLY A 141 0.44 8.73 20.65
CA GLY A 141 1.35 9.55 21.46
C GLY A 141 2.82 9.49 21.06
N GLY A 142 3.22 8.60 20.13
CA GLY A 142 4.60 8.44 19.67
C GLY A 142 5.10 9.57 18.75
N GLN A 143 6.35 9.47 18.30
CA GLN A 143 6.89 10.39 17.28
C GLN A 143 6.26 10.15 15.91
N PHE A 144 6.13 8.88 15.52
CA PHE A 144 5.41 8.47 14.33
C PHE A 144 3.98 8.10 14.73
N ARG A 145 3.01 8.85 14.20
CA ARG A 145 1.59 8.62 14.47
C ARG A 145 0.85 8.45 13.15
N PRO A 146 -0.08 7.48 13.06
CA PRO A 146 -1.00 7.45 11.93
C PRO A 146 -2.00 8.60 12.06
N GLU A 147 -2.52 9.05 10.92
CA GLU A 147 -3.72 9.87 10.91
C GLU A 147 -4.92 8.98 11.22
N VAL A 148 -5.75 9.35 12.20
CA VAL A 148 -6.96 8.59 12.56
C VAL A 148 -8.18 9.36 12.11
N SER A 149 -8.71 8.98 10.96
CA SER A 149 -9.83 9.70 10.31
C SER A 149 -11.18 9.37 10.95
N VAL A 150 -11.33 8.15 11.48
CA VAL A 150 -12.54 7.66 12.16
C VAL A 150 -12.09 6.81 13.35
N ASP A 151 -12.65 7.03 14.54
CA ASP A 151 -12.38 6.26 15.76
C ASP A 151 -13.69 5.87 16.47
N GLY A 152 -14.45 4.98 15.82
CA GLY A 152 -15.73 4.49 16.34
C GLY A 152 -15.58 3.40 17.39
N CYS A 153 -14.40 2.78 17.51
CA CYS A 153 -14.15 1.67 18.45
C CYS A 153 -14.19 2.07 19.92
N LYS A 154 -14.30 3.36 20.23
CA LYS A 154 -14.58 3.85 21.58
C LYS A 154 -15.99 3.48 22.07
N VAL A 155 -16.92 3.19 21.16
CA VAL A 155 -18.31 2.86 21.48
C VAL A 155 -18.45 1.36 21.78
N GLN A 156 -19.11 1.03 22.89
CA GLN A 156 -19.35 -0.35 23.35
C GLN A 156 -20.85 -0.61 23.52
N ASP A 157 -21.59 -0.57 22.41
CA ASP A 157 -23.05 -0.66 22.34
C ASP A 157 -23.57 -2.01 21.82
N GLY A 158 -22.68 -3.02 21.69
CA GLY A 158 -23.01 -4.31 21.10
C GLY A 158 -23.07 -4.33 19.58
N ARG A 159 -22.71 -3.24 18.89
CA ARG A 159 -22.65 -3.17 17.42
C ARG A 159 -21.22 -3.09 16.92
N TRP A 160 -21.05 -3.42 15.64
CA TRP A 160 -19.78 -3.29 14.96
C TRP A 160 -19.48 -1.82 14.67
N HIS A 161 -18.29 -1.39 15.04
CA HIS A 161 -17.71 -0.09 14.72
C HIS A 161 -16.38 -0.29 13.99
N GLN A 162 -15.76 0.81 13.59
CA GLN A 162 -14.46 0.78 12.92
C GLN A 162 -13.58 1.95 13.33
N THR A 163 -12.27 1.72 13.27
CA THR A 163 -11.24 2.76 13.32
C THR A 163 -10.44 2.71 12.02
N LEU A 164 -10.31 3.86 11.35
CA LEU A 164 -9.58 4.00 10.09
C LEU A 164 -8.25 4.72 10.33
N PHE A 165 -7.16 4.00 10.05
CA PHE A 165 -5.79 4.50 10.13
C PHE A 165 -5.28 4.82 8.74
N THR A 166 -4.77 6.03 8.56
CA THR A 166 -4.15 6.51 7.33
C THR A 166 -2.67 6.79 7.60
N PHE A 167 -1.81 6.16 6.81
CA PHE A 167 -0.36 6.35 6.83
C PHE A 167 0.02 7.08 5.56
N ARG A 168 0.51 8.32 5.68
CA ARG A 168 1.01 9.11 4.55
C ARG A 168 2.39 9.68 4.90
N THR A 169 3.34 9.53 4.00
CA THR A 169 4.73 9.96 4.25
C THR A 169 5.50 10.21 2.95
N GLN A 170 6.48 11.10 3.04
CA GLN A 170 7.46 11.37 1.98
C GLN A 170 8.74 10.52 2.13
N ASP A 171 8.78 9.61 3.11
CA ASP A 171 9.79 8.56 3.21
C ASP A 171 9.19 7.21 2.77
N PRO A 172 9.35 6.82 1.49
CA PRO A 172 8.80 5.57 0.96
C PRO A 172 9.21 4.33 1.75
N GLN A 173 10.38 4.35 2.42
CA GLN A 173 10.93 3.20 3.14
C GLN A 173 10.09 2.82 4.38
N GLN A 174 9.16 3.67 4.83
CA GLN A 174 8.28 3.38 5.94
C GLN A 174 7.16 2.39 5.59
N LEU A 175 6.70 2.33 4.33
CA LEU A 175 5.57 1.49 3.94
C LEU A 175 5.98 0.40 2.94
N PRO A 176 5.26 -0.74 2.87
CA PRO A 176 4.01 -1.05 3.56
C PRO A 176 4.16 -1.30 5.08
N ILE A 177 3.05 -1.24 5.81
CA ILE A 177 2.95 -1.81 7.15
C ILE A 177 3.12 -3.32 7.06
N VAL A 178 4.02 -3.87 7.88
CA VAL A 178 4.40 -5.30 7.90
C VAL A 178 4.09 -5.98 9.23
N GLY A 179 3.60 -5.24 10.21
CA GLY A 179 3.22 -5.79 11.51
C GLY A 179 2.12 -4.98 12.19
N VAL A 180 1.25 -5.68 12.91
CA VAL A 180 0.24 -5.06 13.78
C VAL A 180 0.39 -5.71 15.15
N ASP A 181 0.80 -4.89 16.12
CA ASP A 181 1.08 -5.31 17.49
C ASP A 181 0.03 -4.69 18.44
N ASN A 182 -0.08 -5.22 19.67
CA ASN A 182 -1.02 -4.73 20.69
C ASN A 182 -2.51 -4.74 20.29
N LEU A 183 -2.94 -5.65 19.41
CA LEU A 183 -4.37 -5.89 19.20
C LEU A 183 -4.98 -6.49 20.48
N PRO A 184 -6.11 -5.96 20.99
CA PRO A 184 -6.69 -6.52 22.21
C PRO A 184 -7.20 -7.95 21.96
N PRO A 185 -7.11 -8.83 22.97
CA PRO A 185 -7.48 -10.23 22.81
C PRO A 185 -8.98 -10.38 22.51
N ALA A 186 -9.30 -11.24 21.55
CA ALA A 186 -10.69 -11.64 21.29
C ALA A 186 -11.21 -12.51 22.45
N SER A 187 -12.42 -12.23 22.93
CA SER A 187 -13.08 -12.97 24.00
C SER A 187 -14.60 -13.01 23.78
N SER A 188 -15.35 -13.65 24.67
CA SER A 188 -16.81 -13.75 24.52
C SER A 188 -17.44 -12.35 24.40
N GLY A 189 -18.07 -12.05 23.26
CA GLY A 189 -18.66 -10.74 22.96
C GLY A 189 -17.69 -9.63 22.55
N LYS A 190 -16.37 -9.90 22.45
CA LYS A 190 -15.34 -8.96 21.97
C LYS A 190 -14.61 -9.54 20.78
N GLN A 191 -14.72 -8.88 19.64
CA GLN A 191 -14.16 -9.36 18.37
C GLN A 191 -13.58 -8.21 17.57
N TYR A 192 -12.58 -8.52 16.74
CA TYR A 192 -12.08 -7.59 15.75
C TYR A 192 -11.88 -8.28 14.41
N ARG A 193 -11.82 -7.47 13.35
CA ARG A 193 -11.42 -7.87 12.00
C ARG A 193 -10.52 -6.80 11.42
N LEU A 194 -9.40 -7.22 10.87
CA LEU A 194 -8.48 -6.35 10.15
C LEU A 194 -8.88 -6.27 8.66
N GLU A 195 -8.83 -5.07 8.11
CA GLU A 195 -8.94 -4.78 6.69
C GLU A 195 -7.73 -3.93 6.26
N VAL A 196 -6.82 -4.54 5.52
CA VAL A 196 -5.56 -3.96 5.06
C VAL A 196 -5.75 -3.46 3.63
N GLY A 197 -5.58 -2.15 3.45
CA GLY A 197 -5.56 -1.52 2.15
C GLY A 197 -4.22 -1.66 1.43
N PRO A 198 -4.17 -1.37 0.13
CA PRO A 198 -2.93 -1.37 -0.64
C PRO A 198 -1.97 -0.27 -0.15
N ALA A 199 -0.67 -0.52 -0.30
CA ALA A 199 0.35 0.52 -0.18
C ALA A 199 0.62 1.11 -1.57
N CYS A 200 0.31 2.40 -1.72
CA CYS A 200 0.32 3.11 -2.98
C CYS A 200 1.45 4.14 -3.02
N PHE A 201 2.35 3.98 -3.98
CA PHE A 201 3.57 4.74 -4.15
C PHE A 201 3.44 5.71 -5.32
N LEU A 202 3.90 6.95 -5.15
CA LEU A 202 3.94 8.00 -6.18
C LEU A 202 5.36 8.57 -6.34
#